data_AF-A0A6P8I8J6-F1
#
_entry.id   AF-A0A6P8I8J6-F1
#
_cell.length_a   1.000
_cell.length_b   1.000
_cell.length_c   1.000
_cell.angle_alpha   90.00
_cell.angle_beta   90.00
_cell.angle_gamma   90.00
#
_symmetry.space_group_name_H-M   'P 1'
#
loop_
_entity.id
_entity.type
_entity.pdbx_description
1 polymer ?
#
loop_
_entity_poly.entity_id
_entity_poly.type
_entity_poly.pdbx_seq_one_letter_code
_entity_poly.pdbx_strand_id
1 'polypeptide(L)'
;MKIYLIAALFLGALVVAHSFEEDEKVELPEVPEQEEQSDEEINAPPATEGDAQESEDEVAEKRALRNVLSSYSCLQLKKRRYCRHAIIRNLCAATCGICRDSLSRVSCLRIRNLKKCNYAIARLYCRRTCSHCSNVNDPCRKYAVLNQRNRRQSLPRGNARAICDQKGFITRWYRFTGLAGNRMPTSAPPKNRCGTHATGWMVGSYPAIRGQTVVRKVCYHWGKSKCQWNNPIKVKNCGRYYVFYLRPTPVCHLRYCGNA
;
A
#
# COMPACT_ATOMS: atom_id res chain seq x y z
N MET A 1 -9.87 -72.02 -27.99
CA MET A 1 -11.22 -71.65 -27.48
C MET A 1 -11.34 -70.14 -27.67
N LYS A 2 -12.11 -69.66 -28.64
CA LYS A 2 -13.58 -69.38 -28.60
C LYS A 2 -13.96 -68.31 -27.55
N ILE A 3 -14.69 -67.22 -27.82
CA ILE A 3 -15.13 -66.47 -29.04
C ILE A 3 -15.84 -65.15 -28.53
N TYR A 4 -15.72 -64.01 -29.24
CA TYR A 4 -16.62 -62.82 -29.49
C TYR A 4 -17.96 -62.64 -28.68
N LEU A 5 -18.66 -61.48 -28.55
CA LEU A 5 -18.56 -60.01 -28.86
C LEU A 5 -19.94 -59.37 -28.44
N ILE A 6 -20.20 -58.05 -28.69
CA ILE A 6 -21.52 -57.32 -28.72
C ILE A 6 -21.98 -56.76 -27.34
N ALA A 7 -22.41 -55.50 -27.07
CA ALA A 7 -22.72 -54.23 -27.80
C ALA A 7 -24.21 -53.86 -28.07
N ALA A 8 -24.79 -52.98 -27.23
CA ALA A 8 -25.94 -52.04 -27.43
C ALA A 8 -26.12 -51.25 -26.10
N LEU A 9 -26.29 -49.92 -25.96
CA LEU A 9 -27.11 -48.87 -26.60
C LEU A 9 -28.63 -49.08 -26.50
N PHE A 10 -29.35 -48.18 -25.79
CA PHE A 10 -30.49 -47.41 -26.31
C PHE A 10 -30.94 -46.28 -25.35
N LEU A 11 -31.52 -45.21 -25.91
CA LEU A 11 -32.13 -44.07 -25.22
C LEU A 11 -33.64 -44.30 -24.96
N GLY A 12 -34.24 -43.56 -24.03
CA GLY A 12 -35.70 -43.46 -23.86
C GLY A 12 -36.08 -42.44 -22.79
N ALA A 13 -37.13 -41.64 -23.02
CA ALA A 13 -37.51 -40.51 -22.17
C ALA A 13 -39.04 -40.35 -22.05
N LEU A 14 -39.44 -39.37 -21.21
CA LEU A 14 -40.76 -38.71 -21.08
C LEU A 14 -41.88 -39.37 -20.23
N VAL A 15 -42.22 -38.64 -19.14
CA VAL A 15 -43.53 -38.03 -18.82
C VAL A 15 -44.77 -38.91 -18.62
N VAL A 16 -45.37 -38.78 -17.42
CA VAL A 16 -46.81 -38.47 -17.22
C VAL A 16 -46.92 -37.47 -16.04
N ALA A 17 -47.92 -36.60 -16.06
CA ALA A 17 -48.28 -35.67 -14.97
C ALA A 17 -49.75 -35.85 -14.58
N HIS A 18 -50.12 -35.62 -13.31
CA HIS A 18 -51.24 -34.73 -12.92
C HIS A 18 -51.46 -34.60 -11.38
N SER A 19 -52.09 -33.49 -11.04
CA SER A 19 -52.56 -32.91 -9.76
C SER A 19 -53.42 -33.80 -8.83
N PHE A 20 -53.49 -33.44 -7.53
CA PHE A 20 -54.71 -32.89 -6.89
C PHE A 20 -54.48 -32.27 -5.47
N GLU A 21 -55.39 -31.39 -5.02
CA GLU A 21 -55.62 -30.85 -3.65
C GLU A 21 -55.90 -31.96 -2.57
N GLU A 22 -56.11 -31.79 -1.24
CA GLU A 22 -56.59 -30.77 -0.26
C GLU A 22 -55.86 -31.00 1.11
N ASP A 23 -55.99 -30.27 2.25
CA ASP A 23 -56.29 -28.86 2.63
C ASP A 23 -56.06 -28.72 4.19
N GLU A 24 -56.35 -27.54 4.78
CA GLU A 24 -56.84 -27.26 6.15
C GLU A 24 -55.92 -26.55 7.21
N LYS A 25 -56.22 -25.26 7.39
CA LYS A 25 -56.24 -24.36 8.59
C LYS A 25 -55.14 -24.40 9.68
N VAL A 26 -54.67 -23.19 10.00
CA VAL A 26 -54.41 -22.73 11.39
C VAL A 26 -55.10 -21.38 11.60
N GLU A 27 -55.64 -21.18 12.80
CA GLU A 27 -56.61 -20.14 13.16
C GLU A 27 -55.97 -18.87 13.77
N LEU A 28 -56.60 -17.71 13.56
CA LEU A 28 -56.18 -16.39 14.06
C LEU A 28 -56.87 -16.04 15.39
N PRO A 29 -56.18 -15.39 16.35
CA PRO A 29 -56.82 -14.62 17.41
C PRO A 29 -56.85 -13.10 17.12
N GLU A 30 -57.73 -12.41 17.85
CA GLU A 30 -58.36 -11.13 17.47
C GLU A 30 -57.53 -9.85 17.75
N VAL A 31 -57.97 -8.75 17.11
CA VAL A 31 -57.49 -7.37 17.28
C VAL A 31 -58.51 -6.57 18.10
N PRO A 32 -58.07 -5.69 19.03
CA PRO A 32 -58.88 -4.57 19.51
C PRO A 32 -58.50 -3.24 18.84
N GLU A 33 -59.51 -2.57 18.29
CA GLU A 33 -59.61 -1.12 18.05
C GLU A 33 -59.54 -0.32 19.38
N GLN A 34 -59.28 0.99 19.51
CA GLN A 34 -59.10 2.20 18.65
C GLN A 34 -58.04 3.10 19.40
N GLU A 35 -57.54 4.28 19.00
CA GLU A 35 -58.17 5.56 18.58
C GLU A 35 -57.16 6.44 17.79
N GLU A 36 -57.65 7.53 17.19
CA GLU A 36 -56.89 8.51 16.38
C GLU A 36 -56.01 9.47 17.20
N GLN A 37 -54.95 10.04 16.60
CA GLN A 37 -54.94 11.46 16.14
C GLN A 37 -53.52 12.07 15.93
N SER A 38 -53.46 13.05 15.01
CA SER A 38 -52.43 14.07 14.75
C SER A 38 -51.18 13.67 13.95
N ASP A 39 -51.12 14.20 12.73
CA ASP A 39 -49.95 14.33 11.87
C ASP A 39 -48.92 15.32 12.44
N GLU A 40 -47.62 15.02 12.35
CA GLU A 40 -46.60 16.08 12.28
C GLU A 40 -45.37 15.69 11.42
N GLU A 41 -45.30 16.37 10.28
CA GLU A 41 -44.13 16.78 9.48
C GLU A 41 -42.84 15.91 9.39
N ILE A 42 -42.77 15.22 8.25
CA ILE A 42 -41.59 14.94 7.41
C ILE A 42 -40.29 15.70 7.80
N ASN A 43 -39.23 14.95 8.16
CA ASN A 43 -37.87 15.08 7.55
C ASN A 43 -36.87 14.04 8.11
N ALA A 44 -36.85 12.84 7.52
CA ALA A 44 -35.76 11.88 7.75
C ALA A 44 -34.55 12.21 6.86
N PRO A 45 -33.33 12.40 7.41
CA PRO A 45 -32.14 12.61 6.58
C PRO A 45 -31.77 11.31 5.85
N PRO A 46 -31.38 11.36 4.56
CA PRO A 46 -31.10 10.16 3.79
C PRO A 46 -29.85 9.44 4.31
N ALA A 47 -29.99 8.16 4.62
CA ALA A 47 -28.87 7.26 4.78
C ALA A 47 -28.11 7.19 3.46
N THR A 48 -26.88 7.70 3.42
CA THR A 48 -25.96 7.49 2.30
C THR A 48 -24.99 6.37 2.65
N GLU A 49 -25.38 5.15 2.27
CA GLU A 49 -24.45 4.02 2.14
C GLU A 49 -23.42 4.36 1.04
N GLY A 50 -22.34 5.02 1.46
CA GLY A 50 -21.19 5.32 0.61
C GLY A 50 -20.26 4.13 0.49
N ASP A 51 -20.73 3.04 -0.10
CA ASP A 51 -19.86 1.92 -0.46
C ASP A 51 -18.79 2.41 -1.44
N ALA A 52 -17.54 2.44 -0.99
CA ALA A 52 -16.42 2.88 -1.79
C ALA A 52 -16.08 1.80 -2.83
N GLN A 53 -16.81 1.83 -3.94
CA GLN A 53 -16.69 0.88 -5.05
C GLN A 53 -15.27 0.96 -5.65
N GLU A 54 -14.37 0.07 -5.18
CA GLU A 54 -13.02 -0.03 -5.71
C GLU A 54 -13.08 -0.34 -7.20
N SER A 55 -12.40 0.47 -8.02
CA SER A 55 -12.48 0.31 -9.46
C SER A 55 -11.88 -1.03 -9.90
N GLU A 56 -12.45 -1.61 -10.96
CA GLU A 56 -11.99 -2.90 -11.50
C GLU A 56 -10.50 -2.84 -11.93
N ASP A 57 -10.02 -1.66 -12.32
CA ASP A 57 -8.61 -1.36 -12.56
C ASP A 57 -7.74 -1.50 -11.28
N GLU A 58 -8.22 -1.07 -10.12
CA GLU A 58 -7.50 -1.18 -8.85
C GLU A 58 -7.48 -2.63 -8.34
N VAL A 59 -8.56 -3.40 -8.59
CA VAL A 59 -8.62 -4.84 -8.34
C VAL A 59 -7.68 -5.62 -9.27
N ALA A 60 -7.60 -5.25 -10.56
CA ALA A 60 -6.67 -5.82 -11.53
C ALA A 60 -5.20 -5.55 -11.15
N GLU A 61 -4.85 -4.32 -10.75
CA GLU A 61 -3.48 -3.99 -10.28
C GLU A 61 -3.12 -4.74 -8.99
N LYS A 62 -4.08 -5.01 -8.09
CA LYS A 62 -3.89 -5.81 -6.86
C LYS A 62 -3.79 -7.32 -7.09
N ARG A 63 -4.24 -7.85 -8.24
CA ARG A 63 -4.21 -9.30 -8.55
C ARG A 63 -2.98 -9.70 -9.37
N ALA A 64 -2.39 -8.79 -10.15
CA ALA A 64 -1.14 -9.01 -10.85
C ALA A 64 0.10 -8.89 -9.90
N LEU A 65 1.00 -9.89 -9.93
CA LEU A 65 2.26 -9.97 -9.15
C LEU A 65 2.13 -10.35 -7.65
N ARG A 66 1.51 -11.50 -7.35
CA ARG A 66 1.79 -12.28 -6.13
C ARG A 66 2.69 -13.48 -6.44
N ASN A 67 3.41 -14.01 -5.44
CA ASN A 67 4.07 -15.30 -5.60
C ASN A 67 3.06 -16.41 -5.27
N VAL A 68 3.12 -17.52 -6.01
CA VAL A 68 2.45 -18.78 -5.68
C VAL A 68 3.29 -19.55 -4.64
N LEU A 69 4.61 -19.54 -4.79
CA LEU A 69 5.55 -20.10 -3.82
C LEU A 69 5.87 -19.12 -2.68
N SER A 70 6.36 -19.65 -1.55
CA SER A 70 6.75 -18.83 -0.41
C SER A 70 7.79 -17.77 -0.78
N SER A 71 7.74 -16.62 -0.11
CA SER A 71 8.72 -15.54 -0.29
C SER A 71 10.16 -16.00 -0.07
N TYR A 72 10.39 -16.94 0.86
CA TYR A 72 11.72 -17.52 1.10
C TYR A 72 12.18 -18.39 -0.08
N SER A 73 11.34 -19.34 -0.52
CA SER A 73 11.63 -20.23 -1.65
C SER A 73 11.93 -19.43 -2.91
N CYS A 74 11.10 -18.42 -3.20
CA CYS A 74 11.31 -17.52 -4.33
C CYS A 74 12.59 -16.69 -4.24
N LEU A 75 13.00 -16.26 -3.04
CA LEU A 75 14.28 -15.57 -2.84
C LEU A 75 15.48 -16.49 -3.09
N GLN A 76 15.42 -17.76 -2.67
CA GLN A 76 16.49 -18.73 -2.94
C GLN A 76 16.59 -19.08 -4.43
N LEU A 77 15.45 -19.32 -5.09
CA LEU A 77 15.37 -19.53 -6.54
C LEU A 77 15.91 -18.32 -7.32
N LYS A 78 15.63 -17.09 -6.85
CA LYS A 78 16.19 -15.86 -7.41
C LYS A 78 17.70 -15.75 -7.22
N LYS A 79 18.23 -16.03 -6.03
CA LYS A 79 19.69 -16.06 -5.76
C LYS A 79 20.42 -17.02 -6.69
N ARG A 80 19.86 -18.21 -6.90
CA ARG A 80 20.39 -19.24 -7.83
C ARG A 80 20.06 -18.99 -9.31
N ARG A 81 19.59 -17.78 -9.68
CA ARG A 81 19.27 -17.33 -11.05
C ARG A 81 18.16 -18.10 -11.78
N TYR A 82 17.34 -18.90 -11.08
CA TYR A 82 16.25 -19.68 -11.71
C TYR A 82 15.09 -18.83 -12.24
N CYS A 83 14.99 -17.54 -11.92
CA CYS A 83 14.01 -16.62 -12.50
C CYS A 83 14.09 -16.48 -14.04
N ARG A 84 15.11 -17.06 -14.69
CA ARG A 84 15.16 -17.23 -16.16
C ARG A 84 14.14 -18.24 -16.69
N HIS A 85 13.77 -19.25 -15.89
CA HIS A 85 12.83 -20.31 -16.29
C HIS A 85 11.38 -19.83 -16.15
N ALA A 86 10.56 -20.06 -17.17
CA ALA A 86 9.19 -19.56 -17.24
C ALA A 86 8.32 -20.04 -16.07
N ILE A 87 8.43 -21.33 -15.70
CA ILE A 87 7.68 -21.95 -14.58
C ILE A 87 7.99 -21.22 -13.26
N ILE A 88 9.27 -21.09 -12.92
CA ILE A 88 9.73 -20.39 -11.70
C ILE A 88 9.31 -18.92 -11.71
N ARG A 89 9.30 -18.29 -12.87
CA ARG A 89 8.89 -16.89 -13.04
C ARG A 89 7.38 -16.69 -12.84
N ASN A 90 6.55 -17.67 -13.17
CA ASN A 90 5.11 -17.66 -12.89
C ASN A 90 4.86 -17.95 -11.40
N LEU A 91 5.48 -19.01 -10.87
CA LEU A 91 5.38 -19.40 -9.45
C LEU A 91 5.91 -18.33 -8.48
N CYS A 92 6.85 -17.50 -8.93
CA CYS A 92 7.45 -16.42 -8.15
C CYS A 92 7.25 -15.05 -8.81
N ALA A 93 6.06 -14.77 -9.36
CA ALA A 93 5.82 -13.55 -10.15
C ALA A 93 6.14 -12.24 -9.41
N ALA A 94 5.94 -12.15 -8.09
CA ALA A 94 6.32 -10.95 -7.31
C ALA A 94 7.85 -10.84 -7.09
N THR A 95 8.54 -11.96 -6.88
CA THR A 95 9.97 -11.99 -6.54
C THR A 95 10.87 -12.03 -7.78
N CYS A 96 10.52 -12.85 -8.76
CA CYS A 96 11.12 -12.90 -10.10
C CYS A 96 10.57 -11.82 -11.04
N GLY A 97 9.65 -10.97 -10.56
CA GLY A 97 8.97 -9.88 -11.27
C GLY A 97 9.85 -9.19 -12.29
N ILE A 98 9.42 -9.26 -13.55
CA ILE A 98 10.37 -9.34 -14.66
C ILE A 98 10.93 -7.96 -14.99
N CYS A 99 12.22 -7.78 -14.71
CA CYS A 99 13.05 -6.76 -15.31
C CYS A 99 13.37 -7.13 -16.77
N ARG A 100 12.36 -7.04 -17.65
CA ARG A 100 12.48 -7.18 -19.11
C ARG A 100 11.97 -5.93 -19.83
N ASP A 101 12.42 -5.78 -21.06
CA ASP A 101 11.75 -4.93 -22.03
C ASP A 101 10.56 -5.71 -22.63
N SER A 102 9.48 -4.99 -22.91
CA SER A 102 8.32 -5.49 -23.67
C SER A 102 8.45 -5.15 -25.16
N LEU A 103 9.15 -4.06 -25.49
CA LEU A 103 9.59 -3.75 -26.85
C LEU A 103 10.90 -4.47 -27.19
N SER A 104 11.22 -4.55 -28.48
CA SER A 104 12.46 -5.18 -28.96
C SER A 104 13.72 -4.51 -28.36
N ARG A 105 14.81 -5.27 -28.24
CA ARG A 105 16.12 -4.75 -27.81
C ARG A 105 16.56 -3.56 -28.67
N VAL A 106 16.33 -3.60 -29.99
CA VAL A 106 16.67 -2.51 -30.93
C VAL A 106 15.85 -1.26 -30.63
N SER A 107 14.54 -1.38 -30.49
CA SER A 107 13.63 -0.28 -30.17
C SER A 107 13.99 0.39 -28.84
N CYS A 108 14.27 -0.40 -27.80
CA CYS A 108 14.64 0.12 -26.50
C CYS A 108 16.04 0.72 -26.45
N LEU A 109 17.01 0.18 -27.19
CA LEU A 109 18.32 0.81 -27.34
C LEU A 109 18.21 2.16 -28.06
N ARG A 110 17.37 2.28 -29.11
CA ARG A 110 17.10 3.57 -29.77
C ARG A 110 16.50 4.59 -28.80
N ILE A 111 15.49 4.20 -28.02
CA ILE A 111 14.88 5.06 -26.97
C ILE A 111 15.92 5.51 -25.93
N ARG A 112 16.80 4.61 -25.49
CA ARG A 112 17.87 4.91 -24.53
C ARG A 112 18.91 5.85 -25.11
N ASN A 113 19.38 5.60 -26.33
CA ASN A 113 20.41 6.40 -26.99
C ASN A 113 19.89 7.82 -27.29
N LEU A 114 18.61 7.98 -27.60
CA LEU A 114 17.92 9.28 -27.70
C LEU A 114 17.68 9.97 -26.33
N LYS A 115 18.19 9.42 -25.22
CA LYS A 115 17.97 9.88 -23.83
C LYS A 115 16.48 9.96 -23.41
N LYS A 116 15.57 9.34 -24.17
CA LYS A 116 14.10 9.35 -23.92
C LYS A 116 13.64 8.34 -22.86
N CYS A 117 14.55 7.79 -22.06
CA CYS A 117 14.20 6.83 -21.01
C CYS A 117 13.18 7.36 -19.99
N ASN A 118 13.06 8.68 -19.77
CA ASN A 118 12.07 9.22 -18.83
C ASN A 118 10.62 9.22 -19.35
N TYR A 119 10.39 8.95 -20.64
CA TYR A 119 9.09 9.04 -21.29
C TYR A 119 8.18 7.85 -20.90
N ALA A 120 6.86 8.04 -20.92
CA ALA A 120 5.88 7.02 -20.53
C ALA A 120 6.10 5.67 -21.24
N ILE A 121 6.27 5.69 -22.58
CA ILE A 121 6.56 4.51 -23.41
C ILE A 121 7.81 3.77 -22.88
N ALA A 122 8.89 4.48 -22.55
CA ALA A 122 10.11 3.87 -22.06
C ALA A 122 9.94 3.25 -20.66
N ARG A 123 9.16 3.89 -19.78
CA ARG A 123 8.86 3.40 -18.42
C ARG A 123 7.92 2.19 -18.41
N LEU A 124 7.05 2.07 -19.41
CA LEU A 124 6.15 0.93 -19.58
C LEU A 124 6.85 -0.24 -20.28
N TYR A 125 7.48 0.01 -21.42
CA TYR A 125 7.91 -1.03 -22.35
C TYR A 125 9.43 -1.25 -22.48
N CYS A 126 10.27 -0.35 -21.95
CA CYS A 126 11.73 -0.49 -21.98
C CYS A 126 12.34 -0.54 -20.58
N ARG A 127 11.66 -1.27 -19.67
CA ARG A 127 11.98 -1.28 -18.24
C ARG A 127 13.38 -1.80 -17.92
N ARG A 128 13.91 -2.76 -18.68
CA ARG A 128 15.26 -3.31 -18.47
C ARG A 128 16.32 -2.41 -19.08
N THR A 129 16.18 -2.04 -20.34
CA THR A 129 17.18 -1.23 -21.06
C THR A 129 17.31 0.18 -20.50
N CYS A 130 16.21 0.76 -19.97
CA CYS A 130 16.21 2.05 -19.28
C CYS A 130 16.28 1.97 -17.74
N SER A 131 16.55 0.79 -17.17
CA SER A 131 16.72 0.59 -15.71
C SER A 131 15.52 1.02 -14.83
N HIS A 132 14.29 1.00 -15.36
CA HIS A 132 13.05 1.27 -14.60
C HIS A 132 12.50 0.08 -13.80
N CYS A 133 13.29 -0.99 -13.70
CA CYS A 133 12.87 -2.19 -13.00
C CYS A 133 12.61 -1.89 -11.52
N SER A 134 11.38 -2.14 -11.08
CA SER A 134 11.02 -2.06 -9.65
C SER A 134 11.92 -3.02 -8.87
N ASN A 135 12.79 -2.48 -8.03
CA ASN A 135 13.54 -3.30 -7.08
C ASN A 135 12.55 -3.88 -6.07
N VAL A 136 12.63 -5.17 -5.75
CA VAL A 136 11.77 -5.77 -4.70
C VAL A 136 12.13 -5.19 -3.33
N ASN A 137 13.37 -4.68 -3.18
CA ASN A 137 13.83 -3.88 -2.06
C ASN A 137 13.70 -2.36 -2.33
N ASP A 138 12.87 -1.93 -3.27
CA ASP A 138 12.58 -0.50 -3.46
C ASP A 138 11.89 0.02 -2.20
N PRO A 139 12.42 1.08 -1.54
CA PRO A 139 11.80 1.64 -0.35
C PRO A 139 10.44 2.29 -0.62
N CYS A 140 10.02 2.47 -1.88
CA CYS A 140 8.66 2.81 -2.27
C CYS A 140 7.68 1.62 -2.29
N ARG A 141 8.15 0.40 -1.96
CA ARG A 141 7.31 -0.80 -1.79
C ARG A 141 7.48 -1.43 -0.41
N LYS A 142 8.67 -1.32 0.20
CA LYS A 142 8.96 -1.87 1.54
C LYS A 142 9.52 -0.79 2.48
N TYR A 143 8.69 -0.37 3.43
CA TYR A 143 8.99 0.63 4.45
C TYR A 143 8.24 0.32 5.75
N ALA A 144 8.69 0.88 6.87
CA ALA A 144 7.92 0.91 8.11
C ALA A 144 7.07 2.19 8.20
N VAL A 145 6.05 2.17 9.04
CA VAL A 145 5.08 3.27 9.14
C VAL A 145 5.29 4.08 10.42
N LEU A 146 5.29 5.41 10.28
CA LEU A 146 5.22 6.38 11.37
C LEU A 146 3.87 7.09 11.29
N ASN A 147 2.89 6.64 12.07
CA ASN A 147 1.50 7.12 12.05
C ASN A 147 0.99 7.67 13.39
N GLN A 148 1.83 7.66 14.42
CA GLN A 148 1.40 7.95 15.78
C GLN A 148 1.00 9.43 15.92
N ARG A 149 -0.17 9.72 16.53
CA ARG A 149 -0.66 11.08 16.81
C ARG A 149 0.38 11.95 17.51
N ASN A 150 1.17 11.36 18.40
CA ASN A 150 2.28 12.02 19.10
C ASN A 150 3.51 12.32 18.23
N ARG A 151 3.47 12.16 16.90
CA ARG A 151 4.49 12.70 15.97
C ARG A 151 4.05 13.98 15.26
N ARG A 152 2.78 14.36 15.41
CA ARG A 152 2.18 15.58 14.85
C ARG A 152 2.96 16.83 15.31
N GLN A 153 3.35 17.71 14.39
CA GLN A 153 4.13 18.92 14.71
C GLN A 153 3.26 20.01 15.36
N SER A 154 1.97 20.05 15.06
CA SER A 154 1.02 20.98 15.69
C SER A 154 0.67 20.60 17.14
N LEU A 155 0.81 19.32 17.53
CA LEU A 155 0.43 18.83 18.86
C LEU A 155 1.52 19.12 19.93
N PRO A 156 1.22 19.89 20.99
CA PRO A 156 2.09 20.03 22.17
C PRO A 156 2.40 18.69 22.83
N ARG A 157 3.60 18.53 23.43
CA ARG A 157 3.93 17.33 24.22
C ARG A 157 2.96 17.11 25.39
N GLY A 158 2.46 18.20 25.99
CA GLY A 158 1.76 18.15 27.27
C GLY A 158 2.67 17.65 28.40
N ASN A 159 2.05 17.13 29.46
CA ASN A 159 2.78 16.66 30.66
C ASN A 159 3.29 15.21 30.52
N ALA A 160 2.79 14.43 29.56
CA ALA A 160 3.16 13.04 29.34
C ALA A 160 4.67 12.84 29.10
N ARG A 161 5.23 11.77 29.68
CA ARG A 161 6.68 11.44 29.63
C ARG A 161 7.23 11.55 28.20
N ALA A 162 8.32 12.29 28.04
CA ALA A 162 8.95 12.48 26.74
C ALA A 162 9.47 11.15 26.17
N ILE A 163 9.25 10.96 24.87
CA ILE A 163 9.66 9.78 24.10
C ILE A 163 10.68 10.17 23.03
N CYS A 164 11.55 9.24 22.66
CA CYS A 164 12.69 9.47 21.76
C CYS A 164 12.78 8.41 20.66
N ASP A 165 13.45 8.75 19.56
CA ASP A 165 13.76 7.83 18.46
C ASP A 165 15.22 7.31 18.55
N GLN A 166 15.72 7.05 19.76
CA GLN A 166 17.07 6.50 20.00
C GLN A 166 17.03 4.98 20.27
N LYS A 167 16.85 4.56 21.53
CA LYS A 167 16.81 3.14 21.90
C LYS A 167 15.56 2.47 21.31
N GLY A 168 15.72 1.31 20.68
CA GLY A 168 14.63 0.58 20.01
C GLY A 168 14.21 1.11 18.64
N PHE A 169 14.66 2.31 18.23
CA PHE A 169 14.47 2.77 16.85
C PHE A 169 15.48 2.05 15.94
N ILE A 170 15.06 1.61 14.75
CA ILE A 170 15.89 0.75 13.88
C ILE A 170 16.19 1.48 12.58
N THR A 171 17.44 1.44 12.12
CA THR A 171 17.82 2.06 10.84
C THR A 171 17.13 1.35 9.67
N ARG A 172 16.18 2.03 9.02
CA ARG A 172 15.44 1.50 7.85
C ARG A 172 14.71 2.64 7.12
N TRP A 173 13.99 2.28 6.06
CA TRP A 173 13.07 3.20 5.37
C TRP A 173 11.74 3.31 6.11
N TYR A 174 11.27 4.55 6.28
CA TYR A 174 10.02 4.90 6.95
C TYR A 174 9.13 5.79 6.06
N ARG A 175 7.82 5.68 6.22
CA ARG A 175 6.80 6.58 5.64
C ARG A 175 5.97 7.21 6.75
N PHE A 176 5.73 8.51 6.67
CA PHE A 176 4.76 9.21 7.51
C PHE A 176 3.36 9.04 6.93
N THR A 177 2.39 8.66 7.77
CA THR A 177 0.97 8.51 7.38
C THR A 177 0.02 8.87 8.53
N GLY A 178 -1.29 8.89 8.29
CA GLY A 178 -2.30 9.04 9.34
C GLY A 178 -2.11 10.31 10.18
N LEU A 179 -2.29 10.20 11.50
CA LEU A 179 -2.27 11.34 12.43
C LEU A 179 -0.89 12.01 12.60
N ALA A 180 0.18 11.41 12.07
CA ALA A 180 1.49 12.06 11.99
C ALA A 180 1.59 13.03 10.79
N GLY A 181 0.69 12.96 9.81
CA GLY A 181 0.83 13.63 8.51
C GLY A 181 1.44 12.73 7.44
N ASN A 182 1.79 13.30 6.29
CA ASN A 182 2.22 12.55 5.10
C ASN A 182 3.73 12.66 4.79
N ARG A 183 4.47 13.49 5.53
CA ARG A 183 5.92 13.71 5.40
C ARG A 183 6.50 14.37 6.66
N MET A 184 7.81 14.52 6.75
CA MET A 184 8.44 15.39 7.75
C MET A 184 8.11 16.88 7.49
N PRO A 185 8.22 17.79 8.47
CA PRO A 185 8.22 19.22 8.19
C PRO A 185 9.57 19.67 7.60
N THR A 186 9.53 20.67 6.70
CA THR A 186 10.71 21.33 6.09
C THR A 186 11.03 22.71 6.69
N SER A 187 10.21 23.14 7.64
CA SER A 187 10.46 24.26 8.55
C SER A 187 10.62 23.71 9.97
N ALA A 188 11.25 24.47 10.87
CA ALA A 188 11.46 24.05 12.26
C ALA A 188 10.14 24.16 13.07
N PRO A 189 9.58 23.04 13.58
CA PRO A 189 8.48 23.11 14.55
C PRO A 189 8.94 23.79 15.83
N PRO A 190 8.04 24.32 16.67
CA PRO A 190 8.36 24.72 18.03
C PRO A 190 9.01 23.57 18.83
N LYS A 191 9.79 23.90 19.86
CA LYS A 191 10.21 22.93 20.90
C LYS A 191 9.00 22.33 21.62
N ASN A 192 9.16 21.19 22.28
CA ASN A 192 8.08 20.48 22.98
C ASN A 192 6.87 20.14 22.06
N ARG A 193 7.15 19.59 20.88
CA ARG A 193 6.17 18.97 19.97
C ARG A 193 6.55 17.52 19.72
N CYS A 194 5.71 16.78 19.01
CA CYS A 194 6.03 15.43 18.56
C CYS A 194 6.42 14.51 19.75
N GLY A 195 5.74 14.63 20.90
CA GLY A 195 5.97 13.79 22.08
C GLY A 195 7.37 13.91 22.71
N THR A 196 8.20 14.87 22.30
CA THR A 196 9.60 14.96 22.72
C THR A 196 9.98 16.38 23.12
N HIS A 197 11.21 16.55 23.63
CA HIS A 197 11.76 17.85 23.98
C HIS A 197 12.23 18.63 22.74
N ALA A 198 13.14 18.03 21.97
CA ALA A 198 13.76 18.66 20.81
C ALA A 198 13.26 18.07 19.50
N THR A 199 12.72 18.92 18.64
CA THR A 199 11.82 18.52 17.56
C THR A 199 12.53 18.39 16.22
N GLY A 200 12.47 17.19 15.63
CA GLY A 200 13.23 16.82 14.43
C GLY A 200 12.53 17.17 13.12
N TRP A 201 13.19 17.99 12.29
CA TRP A 201 12.67 18.49 11.01
C TRP A 201 13.73 18.41 9.90
N MET A 202 13.30 18.33 8.64
CA MET A 202 14.20 18.13 7.50
C MET A 202 14.66 19.47 6.92
N VAL A 203 15.97 19.66 6.81
CA VAL A 203 16.56 20.81 6.11
C VAL A 203 16.61 20.55 4.61
N GLY A 204 16.10 21.51 3.83
CA GLY A 204 16.12 21.52 2.37
C GLY A 204 14.84 20.98 1.73
N SER A 205 14.75 21.12 0.41
CA SER A 205 13.56 20.75 -0.38
C SER A 205 13.43 19.24 -0.59
N TYR A 206 12.20 18.79 -0.87
CA TYR A 206 11.91 17.43 -1.32
C TYR A 206 12.53 17.13 -2.70
N PRO A 207 12.95 15.88 -2.96
CA PRO A 207 13.30 15.46 -4.32
C PRO A 207 12.10 15.60 -5.25
N ALA A 208 12.23 16.40 -6.31
CA ALA A 208 11.13 16.68 -7.23
C ALA A 208 10.84 15.51 -8.20
N ILE A 209 11.87 14.77 -8.61
CA ILE A 209 11.74 13.74 -9.66
C ILE A 209 11.32 12.40 -9.04
N ARG A 210 10.24 11.79 -9.55
CA ARG A 210 9.78 10.46 -9.13
C ARG A 210 10.87 9.39 -9.32
N GLY A 211 11.24 8.72 -8.24
CA GLY A 211 12.32 7.73 -8.16
C GLY A 211 13.65 8.29 -7.64
N GLN A 212 13.84 9.62 -7.68
CA GLN A 212 15.05 10.28 -7.19
C GLN A 212 15.20 10.07 -5.68
N THR A 213 16.41 9.68 -5.27
CA THR A 213 16.83 9.62 -3.87
C THR A 213 17.89 10.68 -3.62
N VAL A 214 17.73 11.48 -2.58
CA VAL A 214 18.66 12.56 -2.20
C VAL A 214 19.08 12.42 -0.75
N VAL A 215 20.29 12.87 -0.42
CA VAL A 215 20.73 13.04 0.96
C VAL A 215 20.17 14.36 1.50
N ARG A 216 19.71 14.33 2.75
CA ARG A 216 19.24 15.50 3.51
C ARG A 216 19.77 15.46 4.93
N LYS A 217 19.65 16.56 5.65
CA LYS A 217 19.98 16.67 7.07
C LYS A 217 18.68 16.84 7.86
N VAL A 218 18.51 16.10 8.94
CA VAL A 218 17.51 16.41 9.97
C VAL A 218 18.17 17.28 11.02
N CYS A 219 17.54 18.37 11.39
CA CYS A 219 17.91 19.24 12.50
C CYS A 219 16.92 19.06 13.66
N TYR A 220 17.38 19.22 14.89
CA TYR A 220 16.53 19.17 16.08
C TYR A 220 16.54 20.53 16.79
N HIS A 221 15.36 21.12 16.95
CA HIS A 221 15.19 22.44 17.57
C HIS A 221 15.17 22.32 19.10
N TRP A 222 16.12 22.99 19.78
CA TRP A 222 16.20 23.05 21.24
C TRP A 222 16.89 24.33 21.74
N GLY A 223 16.54 24.76 22.95
CA GLY A 223 17.10 25.99 23.53
C GLY A 223 16.81 27.21 22.65
N LYS A 224 17.87 27.90 22.23
CA LYS A 224 17.84 29.00 21.24
C LYS A 224 18.17 28.55 19.80
N SER A 225 18.58 27.29 19.60
CA SER A 225 19.05 26.79 18.30
C SER A 225 18.00 25.92 17.59
N LYS A 226 17.64 26.30 16.35
CA LYS A 226 16.77 25.49 15.47
C LYS A 226 17.43 24.19 14.98
N CYS A 227 18.73 24.00 15.23
CA CYS A 227 19.51 22.82 14.85
C CYS A 227 20.59 22.48 15.89
N GLN A 228 20.19 22.32 17.16
CA GLN A 228 21.11 22.01 18.27
C GLN A 228 21.80 20.65 18.06
N TRP A 229 21.06 19.68 17.54
CA TRP A 229 21.60 18.42 17.05
C TRP A 229 21.21 18.23 15.59
N ASN A 230 21.90 17.33 14.89
CA ASN A 230 21.52 16.94 13.55
C ASN A 230 21.96 15.50 13.19
N ASN A 231 21.40 14.95 12.12
CA ASN A 231 21.95 13.77 11.46
C ASN A 231 21.62 13.74 9.95
N PRO A 232 22.45 13.10 9.12
CA PRO A 232 22.10 12.80 7.75
C PRO A 232 20.95 11.76 7.68
N ILE A 233 20.15 11.88 6.62
CA ILE A 233 19.10 10.94 6.20
C ILE A 233 19.12 10.81 4.68
N LYS A 234 18.42 9.82 4.13
CA LYS A 234 18.10 9.77 2.68
C LYS A 234 16.60 9.94 2.48
N VAL A 235 16.17 10.59 1.41
CA VAL A 235 14.76 10.81 1.08
C VAL A 235 14.53 10.41 -0.36
N LYS A 236 13.51 9.60 -0.62
CA LYS A 236 13.10 9.20 -1.98
C LYS A 236 11.69 9.66 -2.29
N ASN A 237 11.51 10.22 -3.48
CA ASN A 237 10.19 10.51 -4.05
C ASN A 237 9.60 9.26 -4.70
N CYS A 238 8.44 8.78 -4.23
CA CYS A 238 7.75 7.61 -4.79
C CYS A 238 6.65 7.97 -5.82
N GLY A 239 6.40 9.26 -6.04
CA GLY A 239 5.31 9.80 -6.84
C GLY A 239 4.24 10.39 -5.90
N ARG A 240 3.42 9.53 -5.31
CA ARG A 240 2.31 9.93 -4.42
C ARG A 240 2.73 10.25 -2.97
N TYR A 241 3.96 9.92 -2.57
CA TYR A 241 4.47 10.12 -1.21
C TYR A 241 6.00 10.05 -1.15
N TYR A 242 6.56 10.34 0.03
CA TYR A 242 8.00 10.28 0.32
C TYR A 242 8.31 9.19 1.33
N VAL A 243 9.48 8.58 1.18
CA VAL A 243 10.05 7.65 2.15
C VAL A 243 11.43 8.12 2.59
N PHE A 244 11.71 7.91 3.88
CA PHE A 244 12.84 8.49 4.59
C PHE A 244 13.69 7.36 5.18
N TYR A 245 14.97 7.29 4.83
CA TYR A 245 15.93 6.40 5.47
C TYR A 245 16.39 7.07 6.76
N LEU A 246 15.78 6.66 7.87
CA LEU A 246 16.01 7.21 9.20
C LEU A 246 16.86 6.24 10.02
N ARG A 247 17.62 6.78 10.96
CA ARG A 247 18.49 6.06 11.89
C ARG A 247 18.18 6.48 13.34
N PRO A 248 18.64 5.74 14.37
CA PRO A 248 18.58 6.21 15.75
C PRO A 248 19.05 7.65 15.91
N THR A 249 18.34 8.43 16.72
CA THR A 249 18.71 9.82 16.99
C THR A 249 19.97 9.90 17.86
N PRO A 250 20.81 10.95 17.72
CA PRO A 250 22.04 11.08 18.50
C PRO A 250 21.88 10.97 20.04
N VAL A 251 20.78 11.48 20.60
CA VAL A 251 20.44 11.40 22.04
C VAL A 251 18.94 11.13 22.26
N CYS A 252 18.54 10.72 23.47
CA CYS A 252 17.14 10.33 23.78
C CYS A 252 16.21 11.51 24.16
N HIS A 253 16.44 12.70 23.60
CA HIS A 253 15.52 13.84 23.72
C HIS A 253 15.05 14.36 22.36
N LEU A 254 15.27 13.53 21.33
CA LEU A 254 15.06 13.82 19.92
C LEU A 254 14.03 12.84 19.34
N ARG A 255 13.16 13.31 18.44
CA ARG A 255 12.20 12.47 17.69
C ARG A 255 11.91 13.09 16.33
N TYR A 256 11.70 12.26 15.32
CA TYR A 256 11.29 12.72 13.98
C TYR A 256 9.81 13.12 13.98
N CYS A 257 9.55 14.40 13.69
CA CYS A 257 8.21 14.96 13.52
C CYS A 257 7.63 14.61 12.14
N GLY A 258 6.31 14.47 12.09
CA GLY A 258 5.54 14.55 10.86
C GLY A 258 4.83 15.90 10.74
N ASN A 259 4.38 16.24 9.52
CA ASN A 259 3.99 17.60 9.14
C ASN A 259 2.54 18.01 9.49
N ALA A 260 1.75 17.14 10.14
CA ALA A 260 0.38 17.48 10.56
C ALA A 260 0.33 18.41 11.80
#